data_AF-A0A9E0JW79-F1
#
_entry.id   AF-A0A9E0JW79-F1
#
_cell.length_a   1.000
_cell.length_b   1.000
_cell.length_c   1.000
_cell.angle_alpha   90.00
_cell.angle_beta   90.00
_cell.angle_gamma   90.00
#
_symmetry.space_group_name_H-M   'P 1'
#
loop_
_entity.id
_entity.type
_entity.pdbx_description
1 polymer ?
#
loop_
_entity_poly.entity_id
_entity_poly.type
_entity_poly.pdbx_seq_one_letter_code
_entity_poly.pdbx_strand_id
1 'polypeptide(L)'
;CYTVGKGFKSRTTNPRYFAGGDAETGPDTVIGAIAAGHQAADDIDAAIRQANHEPAYEKPALEKIDVPLVIDDETTETPQMPMPEMHHATRKMSFAEVELGFSKEDAMKEACRCLRCDASV
;
A
#
# COMPACT_ATOMS: atom_id res chain seq x y z
N CYS A 1 -23.83 2.43 -18.90
CA CYS A 1 -22.83 1.73 -19.74
C CYS A 1 -21.61 1.25 -18.94
N TYR A 2 -21.35 1.80 -17.74
CA TYR A 2 -20.26 1.39 -16.85
C TYR A 2 -20.72 0.59 -15.62
N THR A 3 -22.03 0.37 -15.45
CA THR A 3 -22.57 -0.36 -14.31
C THR A 3 -22.19 -1.84 -14.40
N VAL A 4 -21.58 -2.37 -13.34
CA VAL A 4 -21.31 -3.79 -13.19
C VAL A 4 -22.62 -4.57 -13.21
N GLY A 5 -22.66 -5.64 -14.01
CA GLY A 5 -23.86 -6.45 -14.16
C GLY A 5 -24.18 -7.19 -12.86
N LYS A 6 -25.47 -7.36 -12.52
CA LYS A 6 -25.86 -8.12 -11.33
C LYS A 6 -25.27 -9.53 -11.36
N GLY A 7 -24.46 -9.88 -10.36
CA GLY A 7 -23.80 -11.19 -10.24
C GLY A 7 -22.39 -11.25 -10.82
N PHE A 8 -21.87 -10.17 -11.41
CA PHE A 8 -20.47 -10.05 -11.81
C PHE A 8 -19.70 -9.22 -10.78
N LYS A 9 -18.42 -9.54 -10.62
CA LYS A 9 -17.54 -8.80 -9.71
C LYS A 9 -17.00 -7.53 -10.35
N SER A 10 -16.60 -7.60 -11.62
CA SER A 10 -16.04 -6.44 -12.34
C SER A 10 -16.61 -6.25 -13.75
N ARG A 11 -17.30 -7.25 -14.32
CA ARG A 11 -17.82 -7.16 -15.70
C ARG A 11 -19.06 -6.29 -15.78
N THR A 12 -19.04 -5.32 -16.70
CA THR A 12 -20.19 -4.44 -16.95
C THR A 12 -21.30 -5.15 -17.74
N THR A 13 -22.41 -4.44 -17.98
CA THR A 13 -23.47 -4.92 -18.89
C THR A 13 -22.99 -5.17 -20.32
N ASN A 14 -21.87 -4.57 -20.74
CA ASN A 14 -21.20 -4.91 -21.98
C ASN A 14 -20.08 -5.93 -21.70
N PRO A 15 -20.09 -7.11 -22.34
CA PRO A 15 -19.13 -8.18 -22.05
C PRO A 15 -17.67 -7.83 -22.37
N ARG A 16 -17.41 -6.75 -23.10
CA ARG A 16 -16.04 -6.28 -23.43
C ARG A 16 -15.48 -5.27 -22.44
N TYR A 17 -16.28 -4.76 -21.50
CA TYR A 17 -15.86 -3.72 -20.56
C TYR A 17 -15.98 -4.18 -19.11
N PHE A 18 -14.98 -3.80 -18.31
CA PHE A 18 -14.84 -4.13 -16.90
C PHE A 18 -14.60 -2.84 -16.11
N ALA A 19 -15.01 -2.82 -14.84
CA ALA A 19 -14.91 -1.69 -13.95
C ALA A 19 -14.60 -2.16 -12.51
N GLY A 20 -13.98 -1.28 -11.72
CA GLY A 20 -13.66 -1.52 -10.30
C GLY A 20 -13.17 -0.25 -9.62
N GLY A 21 -13.13 -0.26 -8.29
CA GLY A 21 -12.77 0.90 -7.46
C GLY A 21 -13.86 1.97 -7.45
N ASP A 22 -13.47 3.22 -7.16
CA ASP A 22 -14.40 4.35 -6.97
C ASP A 22 -15.39 4.59 -8.12
N ALA A 23 -15.03 4.18 -9.34
CA ALA A 23 -15.90 4.26 -10.51
C ALA A 23 -17.14 3.34 -10.42
N GLU A 24 -17.13 2.36 -9.51
CA GLU A 24 -18.17 1.35 -9.31
C GLU A 24 -18.74 1.41 -7.89
N THR A 25 -17.88 1.31 -6.87
CA THR A 25 -18.28 1.23 -5.45
C THR A 25 -18.54 2.60 -4.82
N GLY A 26 -18.09 3.68 -5.46
CA GLY A 26 -17.92 4.98 -4.82
C GLY A 26 -16.67 5.03 -3.93
N PRO A 27 -16.44 6.15 -3.21
CA PRO A 27 -15.19 6.39 -2.47
C PRO A 27 -14.86 5.25 -1.50
N ASP A 28 -13.68 4.65 -1.67
CA ASP A 28 -13.15 3.58 -0.83
C ASP A 28 -11.69 3.86 -0.40
N THR A 29 -11.13 2.97 0.40
CA THR A 29 -9.71 2.94 0.72
C THR A 29 -8.86 2.67 -0.53
N VAL A 30 -7.63 3.20 -0.55
CA VAL A 30 -6.66 2.94 -1.64
C VAL A 30 -6.43 1.44 -1.83
N ILE A 31 -6.39 0.66 -0.73
CA ILE A 31 -6.21 -0.79 -0.77
C ILE A 31 -7.42 -1.48 -1.40
N GLY A 32 -8.64 -1.02 -1.09
CA GLY A 32 -9.88 -1.52 -1.69
C GLY A 32 -9.92 -1.30 -3.21
N ALA A 33 -9.56 -0.09 -3.66
CA ALA A 33 -9.46 0.21 -5.09
C ALA A 33 -8.41 -0.66 -5.82
N ILE A 34 -7.25 -0.90 -5.19
CA ILE A 34 -6.22 -1.81 -5.72
C ILE A 34 -6.75 -3.24 -5.83
N ALA A 35 -7.43 -3.74 -4.80
CA ALA A 35 -8.02 -5.08 -4.79
C ALA A 35 -9.08 -5.26 -5.89
N ALA A 36 -9.93 -4.25 -6.10
CA ALA A 36 -10.91 -4.24 -7.18
C ALA A 36 -10.23 -4.26 -8.57
N GLY A 37 -9.11 -3.55 -8.73
CA GLY A 37 -8.29 -3.58 -9.94
C GLY A 37 -7.72 -4.98 -10.24
N HIS A 38 -7.21 -5.68 -9.22
CA HIS A 38 -6.76 -7.07 -9.37
C HIS A 38 -7.87 -8.01 -9.80
N GLN A 39 -9.04 -7.94 -9.16
CA GLN A 39 -10.19 -8.77 -9.54
C GLN A 39 -10.66 -8.49 -10.98
N ALA A 40 -10.63 -7.22 -11.41
CA ALA A 40 -10.94 -6.86 -12.79
C ALA A 40 -9.93 -7.44 -13.79
N ALA A 41 -8.64 -7.42 -13.47
CA ALA A 41 -7.60 -8.02 -14.29
C ALA A 41 -7.78 -9.55 -14.43
N ASP A 42 -8.09 -10.23 -13.33
CA ASP A 42 -8.35 -11.68 -13.33
C ASP A 42 -9.58 -12.03 -14.20
N ASP A 43 -10.65 -11.25 -14.09
CA ASP A 43 -11.87 -11.46 -14.89
C ASP A 43 -11.64 -11.18 -16.39
N ILE A 44 -10.81 -10.18 -16.72
CA ILE A 44 -10.39 -9.87 -18.10
C ILE A 44 -9.57 -11.03 -18.69
N ASP A 45 -8.56 -11.50 -17.97
CA ASP A 45 -7.69 -12.59 -18.43
C ASP A 45 -8.51 -13.88 -18.64
N ALA A 46 -9.39 -14.22 -17.68
CA ALA A 46 -10.29 -15.37 -17.81
C ALA A 46 -11.20 -15.26 -19.06
N ALA A 47 -11.75 -14.07 -19.34
CA ALA A 47 -12.60 -13.86 -20.51
C ALA A 47 -11.83 -13.99 -21.83
N ILE A 48 -10.60 -13.47 -21.91
CA ILE A 48 -9.73 -13.58 -23.09
C ILE A 48 -9.35 -15.03 -23.33
N ARG A 49 -8.91 -15.74 -22.29
CA ARG A 49 -8.50 -17.16 -22.37
C ARG A 49 -9.65 -18.06 -22.80
N GLN A 50 -10.84 -17.85 -22.23
CA GLN A 50 -12.04 -18.59 -22.63
C GLN A 50 -12.37 -18.36 -24.11
N ALA A 51 -12.26 -17.12 -24.61
CA ALA A 51 -12.48 -16.82 -26.03
C ALA A 51 -11.44 -17.48 -26.95
N ASN A 52 -10.20 -17.63 -26.47
CA ASN A 52 -9.11 -18.26 -27.21
C ASN A 52 -9.02 -19.79 -27.03
N HIS A 53 -9.85 -20.39 -26.17
CA HIS A 53 -9.74 -21.80 -25.75
C HIS A 53 -8.39 -22.13 -25.08
N GLU A 54 -7.84 -21.18 -24.34
CA GLU A 54 -6.63 -21.36 -23.54
C GLU A 54 -6.97 -21.91 -22.14
N PRO A 55 -6.04 -22.64 -21.50
CA PRO A 55 -6.20 -23.04 -20.10
C PRO A 55 -6.23 -21.82 -19.18
N ALA A 56 -6.84 -21.99 -18.00
CA ALA A 56 -6.88 -20.97 -16.97
C ALA A 56 -5.46 -20.55 -16.54
N TYR A 57 -5.27 -19.26 -16.24
CA TYR A 57 -4.00 -18.77 -15.72
C TYR A 57 -3.73 -19.34 -14.34
N GLU A 58 -2.56 -19.95 -14.17
CA GLU A 58 -2.04 -20.37 -12.88
C GLU A 58 -1.01 -19.36 -12.42
N LYS A 59 -1.31 -18.66 -11.33
CA LYS A 59 -0.38 -17.70 -10.73
C LYS A 59 0.88 -18.46 -10.26
N PRO A 60 2.09 -18.00 -10.63
CA PRO A 60 3.31 -18.62 -10.14
C PRO A 60 3.34 -18.58 -8.61
N ALA A 61 3.95 -19.61 -8.01
CA ALA A 61 4.17 -19.62 -6.57
C ALA A 61 4.92 -18.35 -6.16
N LEU A 62 4.46 -17.72 -5.08
CA LEU A 62 5.17 -16.58 -4.52
C LEU A 62 6.54 -17.07 -4.06
N GLU A 63 7.60 -16.60 -4.71
CA GLU A 63 8.94 -16.80 -4.21
C GLU A 63 9.06 -16.04 -2.89
N LYS A 64 9.38 -16.76 -1.83
CA LYS A 64 9.69 -16.14 -0.56
C LYS A 64 11.04 -15.43 -0.73
N ILE A 65 11.01 -14.11 -0.69
CA ILE A 65 12.22 -13.31 -0.63
C ILE A 65 12.75 -13.40 0.81
N ASP A 66 13.68 -14.30 1.05
CA ASP A 66 14.38 -14.36 2.33
C ASP A 66 15.39 -13.20 2.37
N VAL A 67 14.98 -12.10 3.01
CA VAL A 67 15.88 -10.98 3.31
C VAL A 67 16.70 -11.38 4.55
N PRO A 68 18.02 -11.59 4.44
CA PRO A 68 18.84 -11.97 5.57
C PRO A 68 18.81 -10.86 6.64
N LEU A 69 18.65 -11.27 7.90
CA LEU A 69 18.76 -10.36 9.03
C LEU A 69 20.25 -10.13 9.32
N VAL A 70 20.84 -9.13 8.65
CA VAL A 70 22.17 -8.63 8.99
C VAL A 70 21.95 -7.37 9.82
N ILE A 71 22.08 -7.51 11.13
CA ILE A 71 22.17 -6.35 12.05
C ILE A 71 23.66 -6.11 12.24
N ASP A 72 24.11 -4.88 11.98
CA ASP A 72 25.47 -4.47 12.30
C ASP A 72 25.64 -4.47 13.82
N ASP A 73 26.72 -5.06 14.34
CA ASP A 73 27.04 -5.15 15.77
C ASP A 73 27.14 -3.76 16.43
N GLU A 74 27.39 -2.71 15.63
CA GLU A 74 27.40 -1.32 16.11
C GLU A 74 25.99 -0.72 16.30
N THR A 75 24.95 -1.37 15.80
CA THR A 75 23.57 -0.86 15.87
C THR A 75 22.94 -1.19 17.23
N THR A 76 22.99 -0.23 18.16
CA THR A 76 22.30 -0.35 19.44
C THR A 76 20.82 0.01 19.34
N GLU A 77 19.93 -0.82 19.91
CA GLU A 77 18.51 -0.50 20.04
C GLU A 77 18.33 0.74 20.92
N THR A 78 17.68 1.76 20.37
CA THR A 78 17.36 3.00 21.08
C THR A 78 15.91 3.39 20.79
N PRO A 79 15.23 4.08 21.71
CA PRO A 79 13.86 4.53 21.46
C PRO A 79 13.82 5.58 20.33
N GLN A 80 12.73 5.61 19.58
CA GLN A 80 12.49 6.63 18.56
C GLN A 80 12.53 8.03 19.17
N MET A 81 13.23 8.94 18.50
CA MET A 81 13.31 10.32 18.97
C MET A 81 11.98 11.05 18.72
N PRO A 82 11.43 11.77 19.72
CA PRO A 82 10.19 12.52 19.52
C PRO A 82 10.43 13.69 18.56
N MET A 83 9.53 13.88 17.59
CA MET A 83 9.57 15.03 16.69
C MET A 83 9.42 16.32 17.51
N PRO A 84 10.35 17.28 17.39
CA PRO A 84 10.15 18.60 17.98
C PRO A 84 8.92 19.25 17.35
N GLU A 85 7.97 19.65 18.18
CA GLU A 85 6.72 20.25 17.71
C GLU A 85 6.53 21.65 18.29
N MET A 86 5.86 22.51 17.52
CA MET A 86 5.39 23.79 18.01
C MET A 86 4.50 23.61 19.24
N HIS A 87 4.62 24.50 20.23
CA HIS A 87 3.77 24.46 21.42
C HIS A 87 2.28 24.52 21.05
N HIS A 88 1.47 23.64 21.66
CA HIS A 88 0.06 23.41 21.30
C HIS A 88 -0.81 24.67 21.28
N ALA A 89 -0.55 25.63 22.18
CA ALA A 89 -1.31 26.89 22.22
C ALA A 89 -1.11 27.74 20.96
N THR A 90 0.06 27.66 20.32
CA THR A 90 0.44 28.48 19.17
C THR A 90 -0.06 27.88 17.85
N ARG A 91 -0.30 26.55 17.81
CA ARG A 91 -0.77 25.83 16.60
C ARG A 91 -2.10 26.36 16.03
N LYS A 92 -2.94 26.98 16.87
CA LYS A 92 -4.25 27.52 16.47
C LYS A 92 -4.18 28.93 15.86
N MET A 93 -3.04 29.58 15.97
CA MET A 93 -2.88 31.00 15.66
C MET A 93 -2.47 31.25 14.20
N SER A 94 -1.98 30.22 13.50
CA SER A 94 -1.45 30.37 12.14
C SER A 94 -1.45 29.03 11.39
N PHE A 95 -1.14 29.07 10.09
CA PHE A 95 -0.87 27.89 9.27
C PHE A 95 0.64 27.55 9.19
N ALA A 96 1.42 28.00 10.18
CA ALA A 96 2.83 27.66 10.25
C ALA A 96 3.01 26.15 10.53
N GLU A 97 4.16 25.63 10.11
CA GLU A 97 4.52 24.23 10.29
C GLU A 97 4.53 23.83 11.77
N VAL A 98 3.91 22.69 12.10
CA VAL A 98 3.84 22.20 13.47
C VAL A 98 5.05 21.34 13.82
N GLU A 99 5.52 20.53 12.87
CA GLU A 99 6.72 19.72 13.00
C GLU A 99 7.94 20.60 12.70
N LEU A 100 8.80 20.81 13.69
CA LEU A 100 9.92 21.75 13.58
C LEU A 100 11.18 21.09 13.00
N GLY A 101 11.13 19.78 12.76
CA GLY A 101 12.27 18.97 12.30
C GLY A 101 13.31 18.72 13.38
N PHE A 102 14.26 17.83 13.09
CA PHE A 102 15.35 17.51 13.98
C PHE A 102 16.53 18.48 13.86
N SER A 103 17.25 18.66 14.96
CA SER A 103 18.60 19.21 14.88
C SER A 103 19.52 18.26 14.10
N LYS A 104 20.65 18.74 13.59
CA LYS A 104 21.61 17.89 12.88
C LYS A 104 22.06 16.69 13.73
N GLU A 105 22.28 16.92 15.02
CA GLU A 105 22.74 15.89 15.96
C GLU A 105 21.66 14.83 16.21
N ASP A 106 20.43 15.28 16.37
CA ASP A 106 19.27 14.42 16.57
C ASP A 106 18.91 13.62 15.33
N ALA A 107 19.01 14.25 14.15
CA ALA A 107 18.81 13.59 12.88
C ALA A 107 19.84 12.47 12.67
N MET A 108 21.11 12.70 13.02
CA MET A 108 22.15 11.67 12.94
C MET A 108 21.88 10.50 13.89
N LYS A 109 21.44 10.78 15.12
CA LYS A 109 21.07 9.74 16.09
C LYS A 109 19.89 8.90 15.63
N GLU A 110 18.82 9.54 15.13
CA GLU A 110 17.65 8.83 14.61
C GLU A 110 17.97 8.03 13.34
N ALA A 111 18.87 8.54 12.48
CA ALA A 111 19.33 7.81 11.29
C ALA A 111 20.17 6.57 11.63
N CYS A 112 20.90 6.59 12.75
CA CYS A 112 21.66 5.44 13.25
C CYS A 112 20.82 4.46 14.09
N ARG A 113 19.55 4.78 14.38
CA ARG A 113 18.68 3.90 15.15
C ARG A 113 18.29 2.68 14.33
N CYS A 114 18.29 1.51 14.96
CA CYS A 114 17.76 0.30 14.34
C CYS A 114 16.29 0.49 13.91
N LEU A 115 15.99 0.24 12.64
CA LEU A 115 14.62 0.25 12.09
C LEU A 115 14.00 -1.15 11.99
N ARG A 116 14.72 -2.21 12.40
CA ARG A 116 14.26 -3.61 12.31
C ARG A 116 13.40 -4.01 13.52
N CYS A 117 12.27 -3.32 13.73
CA CYS A 117 11.29 -3.75 14.74
C CYS A 117 10.54 -5.04 14.34
N ASP A 118 10.70 -5.48 13.09
CA ASP A 118 10.22 -6.74 12.53
C ASP A 118 11.12 -7.94 12.85
N ALA A 119 12.36 -7.68 13.28
CA ALA A 119 13.32 -8.72 13.60
C ALA A 119 12.95 -9.38 14.94
N SER A 120 12.25 -10.51 14.85
CA SER A 120 12.12 -11.46 15.95
C SER A 120 13.20 -12.53 15.80
N VAL A 121 13.92 -12.79 16.91
CA VAL A 121 14.83 -13.93 17.06
C VAL A 121 14.06 -15.10 17.65
#